data_AF-A0A419FSW3-F1
#
_entry.id   AF-A0A419FSW3-F1
#
_cell.length_a   1.000
_cell.length_b   1.000
_cell.length_c   1.000
_cell.angle_alpha   90.00
_cell.angle_beta   90.00
_cell.angle_gamma   90.00
#
_symmetry.space_group_name_H-M   'P 1'
#
loop_
_entity.id
_entity.type
_entity.pdbx_description
1 polymer ?
#
loop_
_entity_poly.entity_id
_entity_poly.type
_entity_poly.pdbx_seq_one_letter_code
_entity_poly.pdbx_strand_id
1 'polypeptide(L)'
;MKKIVLWILIGLVVLGIAFAAFIAYEMHQAGRMIVKKPALYLYPIEDSLITVQVNVNGELINAIPEYENGWTVWVTKDGMIEQTYDYLFYEAQLHKIDLPNEGWVVAYADLESWFDEYLIKFGLNEKEKNQFKDYWLNELPTSKYYEIKLLDEQFLDENMNLIISPKPDTKIRLNFYFTPLKEEISIPEPNIITPERNGFTVIEWGGILEK
;
A
#
# COMPACT_ATOMS: atom_id res chain seq x y z
N MET A 1 33.27 44.86 23.58
CA MET A 1 31.79 44.76 23.58
C MET A 1 31.20 44.50 22.19
N LYS A 2 31.42 45.34 21.17
CA LYS A 2 30.78 45.19 19.83
C LYS A 2 31.00 43.82 19.15
N LYS A 3 32.20 43.23 19.24
CA LYS A 3 32.51 41.92 18.64
C LYS A 3 31.79 40.75 19.33
N ILE A 4 31.65 40.80 20.66
CA ILE A 4 30.95 39.76 21.44
C ILE A 4 29.45 39.76 21.10
N VAL A 5 28.84 40.95 21.01
CA VAL A 5 27.44 41.10 20.61
C VAL A 5 27.21 40.59 19.18
N LEU A 6 28.15 40.83 18.25
CA LEU A 6 28.09 40.31 16.89
C LEU A 6 28.14 38.77 16.84
N TRP A 7 29.04 38.14 17.60
CA TRP A 7 29.12 36.67 17.66
C TRP A 7 27.88 36.04 18.30
N ILE A 8 27.29 36.68 19.31
CA ILE A 8 26.02 36.25 19.90
C ILE A 8 24.89 36.33 18.86
N LEU A 9 24.80 37.43 18.11
CA LEU A 9 23.80 37.59 17.05
C LEU A 9 23.96 36.54 15.94
N ILE A 10 25.18 36.27 15.49
CA ILE A 10 25.45 35.22 14.49
C ILE A 10 25.04 33.84 15.04
N GLY A 11 25.40 33.54 16.30
CA GLY A 11 25.01 32.29 16.95
C GLY A 11 23.50 32.11 17.03
N LEU A 12 22.75 33.16 17.38
CA LEU A 12 21.29 33.14 17.42
C LEU A 12 20.66 32.93 16.04
N VAL A 13 21.21 33.56 14.99
CA VAL A 13 20.73 33.37 13.60
C VAL A 13 20.97 31.93 13.14
N VAL A 14 22.16 31.38 13.37
CA VAL A 14 22.48 30.00 13.00
C VAL A 14 21.60 29.00 13.76
N LEU A 15 21.37 29.23 15.06
CA LEU A 15 20.48 28.39 15.87
C LEU A 15 19.04 28.45 15.36
N GLY A 16 18.55 29.64 14.99
CA GLY A 16 17.23 29.84 14.39
C GLY A 16 17.06 29.11 13.06
N ILE A 17 18.07 29.15 12.19
CA ILE A 17 18.07 28.42 10.91
C ILE A 17 18.07 26.91 11.14
N ALA A 18 18.91 26.41 12.06
CA ALA A 18 18.96 24.99 12.40
C ALA A 18 17.63 24.50 12.98
N PHE A 19 17.00 25.29 13.85
CA PHE A 19 15.68 24.98 14.40
C PHE A 19 14.60 24.98 13.32
N ALA A 20 14.59 25.96 12.42
CA ALA A 20 13.64 25.99 11.30
C ALA A 20 13.83 24.79 10.34
N ALA A 21 15.07 24.41 10.05
CA ALA A 21 15.38 23.23 9.24
C ALA A 21 14.96 21.93 9.94
N PHE A 22 15.17 21.84 11.26
CA PHE A 22 14.71 20.71 12.06
C PHE A 22 13.18 20.59 12.05
N ILE A 23 12.45 21.70 12.28
CA ILE A 23 10.99 21.71 12.20
C ILE A 23 10.50 21.36 10.78
N ALA A 24 11.13 21.87 9.73
CA ALA A 24 10.79 21.53 8.36
C ALA A 24 11.04 20.04 8.06
N TYR A 25 12.13 19.47 8.59
CA TYR A 25 12.45 18.05 8.48
C TYR A 25 11.41 17.17 9.20
N GLU A 26 11.07 17.49 10.45
CA GLU A 26 10.03 16.80 11.21
C GLU A 26 8.66 16.91 10.53
N MET A 27 8.28 18.09 10.04
CA MET A 27 7.03 18.28 9.28
C MET A 27 7.01 17.47 7.98
N HIS A 28 8.16 17.37 7.29
CA HIS A 28 8.29 16.57 6.08
C HIS A 28 8.23 15.06 6.36
N GLN A 29 8.74 14.61 7.51
CA GLN A 29 8.64 13.22 7.95
C GLN A 29 7.24 12.86 8.46
N ALA A 30 6.54 13.79 9.12
CA ALA A 30 5.21 13.60 9.69
C ALA A 30 4.08 13.45 8.64
N GLY A 31 4.39 13.64 7.35
CA GLY A 31 3.45 13.56 6.23
C GLY A 31 3.68 12.39 5.29
N ARG A 32 4.26 11.28 5.75
CA ARG A 32 4.60 10.15 4.87
C ARG A 32 3.86 8.88 5.27
N MET A 33 3.21 8.25 4.31
CA MET A 33 2.52 6.97 4.49
C MET A 33 3.39 5.85 3.93
N ILE A 34 3.49 4.74 4.64
CA ILE A 34 4.21 3.56 4.16
C ILE A 34 3.18 2.54 3.69
N VAL A 35 3.22 2.23 2.41
CA VAL A 35 2.45 1.14 1.83
C VAL A 35 3.26 -0.14 1.98
N LYS A 36 2.66 -1.09 2.67
CA LYS A 36 3.23 -2.37 3.04
C LYS A 36 2.64 -3.48 2.21
N LYS A 37 3.52 -4.34 1.70
CA LYS A 37 3.17 -5.59 1.04
C LYS A 37 2.17 -5.50 -0.12
N PRO A 38 2.22 -4.51 -1.03
CA PRO A 38 1.77 -4.74 -2.39
C PRO A 38 2.36 -6.06 -2.95
N ALA A 39 1.52 -7.08 -3.00
CA ALA A 39 1.79 -8.39 -3.59
C ALA A 39 1.02 -8.48 -4.89
N LEU A 40 1.75 -8.44 -6.00
CA LEU A 40 1.24 -8.34 -7.37
C LEU A 40 1.33 -9.69 -8.08
N TYR A 41 0.19 -10.36 -8.21
CA TYR A 41 0.03 -11.63 -8.93
C TYR A 41 -0.32 -11.34 -10.39
N LEU A 42 0.23 -12.17 -11.27
CA LEU A 42 0.07 -12.04 -12.71
C LEU A 42 -0.47 -13.38 -13.24
N TYR A 43 -1.64 -13.39 -13.86
CA TYR A 43 -2.27 -14.61 -14.40
C TYR A 43 -2.54 -14.46 -15.89
N PRO A 44 -1.52 -14.62 -16.76
CA PRO A 44 -1.70 -14.52 -18.20
C PRO A 44 -2.52 -15.69 -18.74
N ILE A 45 -3.07 -15.54 -19.95
CA ILE A 45 -3.86 -16.59 -20.62
C ILE A 45 -2.97 -17.79 -21.00
N GLU A 46 -1.72 -17.50 -21.38
CA GLU A 46 -0.68 -18.47 -21.70
C GLU A 46 0.65 -18.02 -21.08
N ASP A 47 1.56 -18.97 -20.89
CA ASP A 47 2.89 -18.69 -20.38
C ASP A 47 3.56 -17.63 -21.26
N SER A 48 3.98 -16.53 -20.66
CA SER A 48 4.38 -15.34 -21.41
C SER A 48 5.36 -14.47 -20.64
N LEU A 49 6.06 -13.61 -21.39
CA LEU A 49 6.89 -12.57 -20.82
C LEU A 49 6.02 -11.34 -20.52
N ILE A 50 6.08 -10.85 -19.28
CA ILE A 50 5.30 -9.70 -18.82
C ILE A 50 6.26 -8.64 -18.29
N THR A 51 6.04 -7.38 -18.70
CA THR A 51 6.74 -6.23 -18.13
C THR A 51 5.82 -5.49 -17.17
N VAL A 52 6.34 -5.10 -16.01
CA VAL A 52 5.61 -4.34 -14.98
C VAL A 52 6.48 -3.17 -14.54
N GLN A 53 5.92 -1.97 -14.57
CA GLN A 53 6.51 -0.78 -13.96
C GLN A 53 5.57 -0.22 -12.90
N VAL A 54 6.13 0.16 -11.76
CA VAL A 54 5.44 0.75 -10.64
C VAL A 54 5.87 2.22 -10.54
N ASN A 55 4.92 3.13 -10.72
CA ASN A 55 5.13 4.56 -10.55
C ASN A 55 4.42 5.01 -9.28
N VAL A 56 5.20 5.42 -8.28
CA VAL A 56 4.65 5.85 -6.98
C VAL A 56 4.76 7.36 -6.80
N ASN A 57 3.78 7.95 -6.14
CA ASN A 57 3.82 9.34 -5.67
C ASN A 57 4.68 9.45 -4.41
N GLY A 58 5.98 9.29 -4.60
CA GLY A 58 6.98 9.20 -3.56
C GLY A 58 8.12 8.30 -4.01
N GLU A 59 8.52 7.34 -3.18
CA GLU A 59 9.69 6.48 -3.43
C GLU A 59 9.39 5.01 -3.17
N LEU A 60 9.88 4.12 -4.04
CA LEU A 60 9.94 2.70 -3.74
C LEU A 60 11.05 2.47 -2.71
N ILE A 61 10.73 1.74 -1.64
CA ILE A 61 11.66 1.49 -0.53
C ILE A 61 12.10 0.03 -0.43
N ASN A 62 11.35 -0.88 -1.04
CA ASN A 62 11.67 -2.30 -1.09
C ASN A 62 11.00 -2.94 -2.30
N ALA A 63 11.62 -3.94 -2.89
CA ALA A 63 11.07 -4.67 -4.01
C ALA A 63 11.74 -6.04 -4.20
N ILE A 64 10.96 -7.06 -4.55
CA ILE A 64 11.42 -8.42 -4.83
C ILE A 64 10.66 -8.97 -6.04
N PRO A 65 11.34 -9.48 -7.08
CA PRO A 65 12.79 -9.45 -7.31
C PRO A 65 13.37 -8.04 -7.33
N GLU A 66 14.70 -7.92 -7.37
CA GLU A 66 15.37 -6.61 -7.42
C GLU A 66 14.76 -5.72 -8.51
N TYR A 67 14.38 -4.51 -8.12
CA TYR A 67 13.67 -3.56 -8.99
C TYR A 67 14.65 -2.54 -9.54
N GLU A 68 14.86 -2.57 -10.85
CA GLU A 68 15.63 -1.55 -11.56
C GLU A 68 14.69 -0.47 -12.09
N ASN A 69 14.30 -0.56 -13.37
CA ASN A 69 13.37 0.36 -14.04
C ASN A 69 12.01 -0.29 -14.35
N GLY A 70 11.66 -1.30 -13.55
CA GLY A 70 10.56 -2.23 -13.81
C GLY A 70 11.04 -3.68 -13.80
N TRP A 71 10.09 -4.59 -13.70
CA TRP A 71 10.31 -6.02 -13.87
C TRP A 71 10.00 -6.43 -15.30
N THR A 72 10.79 -7.35 -15.84
CA THR A 72 10.47 -8.12 -17.05
C THR A 72 10.63 -9.57 -16.66
N VAL A 73 9.51 -10.29 -16.54
CA VAL A 73 9.49 -11.63 -15.96
C VAL A 73 8.73 -12.62 -16.82
N TRP A 74 9.20 -13.86 -16.84
CA TRP A 74 8.45 -14.99 -17.38
C TRP A 74 7.41 -15.45 -16.37
N VAL A 75 6.15 -15.52 -16.81
CA VAL A 75 5.02 -15.88 -15.97
C VAL A 75 4.24 -17.00 -16.63
N THR A 76 4.03 -18.06 -15.87
CA THR A 76 3.18 -19.19 -16.27
C THR A 76 1.69 -18.83 -16.14
N LYS A 77 0.82 -19.51 -16.88
CA LYS A 77 -0.63 -19.28 -16.82
C LYS A 77 -1.25 -19.45 -15.42
N ASP A 78 -0.63 -20.26 -14.56
CA ASP A 78 -1.04 -20.46 -13.16
C ASP A 78 -0.44 -19.43 -12.20
N GLY A 79 0.32 -18.47 -12.74
CA GLY A 79 0.81 -17.28 -12.05
C GLY A 79 2.13 -17.45 -11.33
N MET A 80 2.87 -18.52 -11.61
CA MET A 80 4.24 -18.67 -11.12
C MET A 80 5.19 -17.80 -11.95
N ILE A 81 5.93 -16.92 -11.27
CA ILE A 81 6.87 -15.96 -11.82
C ILE A 81 8.29 -16.51 -11.68
N GLU A 82 9.03 -16.58 -12.79
CA GLU A 82 10.42 -17.08 -12.83
C GLU A 82 10.60 -18.45 -12.15
N GLN A 83 9.56 -19.29 -12.17
CA GLN A 83 9.51 -20.59 -11.49
C GLN A 83 9.80 -20.55 -9.98
N THR A 84 9.74 -19.35 -9.38
CA THR A 84 10.25 -19.10 -8.02
C THR A 84 9.25 -18.38 -7.15
N TYR A 85 8.57 -17.37 -7.69
CA TYR A 85 7.74 -16.45 -6.91
C TYR A 85 6.26 -16.61 -7.27
N ASP A 86 5.41 -16.44 -6.26
CA ASP A 86 3.95 -16.37 -6.45
C ASP A 86 3.48 -14.98 -6.92
N TYR A 87 4.24 -13.94 -6.60
CA TYR A 87 3.91 -12.55 -6.88
C TYR A 87 5.18 -11.71 -6.95
N LEU A 88 5.11 -10.57 -7.64
CA LEU A 88 6.05 -9.47 -7.47
C LEU A 88 5.70 -8.72 -6.20
N PHE A 89 6.69 -8.25 -5.45
CA PHE A 89 6.49 -7.53 -4.21
C PHE A 89 7.16 -6.17 -4.28
N TYR A 90 6.51 -5.16 -3.73
CA TYR A 90 7.16 -3.88 -3.43
C TYR A 90 6.58 -3.24 -2.17
N GLU A 91 7.29 -2.25 -1.65
CA GLU A 91 6.81 -1.30 -0.65
C GLU A 91 7.17 0.11 -1.11
N ALA A 92 6.32 1.06 -0.73
CA ALA A 92 6.47 2.44 -1.14
C ALA A 92 6.27 3.38 0.03
N GLN A 93 7.04 4.46 0.04
CA GLN A 93 6.76 5.64 0.83
C GLN A 93 6.01 6.64 -0.04
N LEU A 94 4.78 6.95 0.33
CA LEU A 94 3.93 7.92 -0.34
C LEU A 94 3.92 9.26 0.41
N HIS A 95 3.71 10.34 -0.33
CA HIS A 95 3.29 11.61 0.25
C HIS A 95 1.88 11.48 0.87
N LYS A 96 1.55 12.31 1.87
CA LYS A 96 0.22 12.29 2.52
C LYS A 96 -0.86 12.67 1.51
N ILE A 97 -1.93 11.87 1.48
CA ILE A 97 -3.05 11.98 0.54
C ILE A 97 -4.37 11.84 1.31
N ASP A 98 -5.46 12.29 0.69
CA ASP A 98 -6.82 12.14 1.21
C ASP A 98 -7.27 10.68 1.16
N LEU A 99 -8.03 10.28 2.17
CA LEU A 99 -8.57 8.93 2.31
C LEU A 99 -10.08 8.92 2.00
N PRO A 100 -10.63 7.79 1.54
CA PRO A 100 -12.07 7.62 1.40
C PRO A 100 -12.83 7.90 2.70
N ASN A 101 -14.11 8.28 2.60
CA ASN A 101 -14.98 8.53 3.78
C ASN A 101 -15.82 7.31 4.17
N GLU A 102 -15.80 6.27 3.34
CA GLU A 102 -16.51 4.99 3.55
C GLU A 102 -15.52 3.89 3.94
N GLY A 103 -16.05 2.86 4.60
CA GLY A 103 -15.26 1.72 5.07
C GLY A 103 -16.05 0.84 6.03
N TRP A 104 -15.32 0.04 6.80
CA TRP A 104 -15.89 -0.82 7.84
C TRP A 104 -15.25 -0.53 9.17
N VAL A 105 -16.00 -0.77 10.24
CA VAL A 105 -15.46 -0.82 11.60
C VAL A 105 -15.64 -2.23 12.11
N VAL A 106 -14.52 -2.90 12.37
CA VAL A 106 -14.49 -4.34 12.67
C VAL A 106 -13.85 -4.54 14.04
N ALA A 107 -14.49 -5.31 14.92
CA ALA A 107 -13.87 -5.70 16.18
C ALA A 107 -12.62 -6.54 15.90
N TYR A 108 -11.55 -6.32 16.68
CA TYR A 108 -10.29 -7.04 16.46
C TYR A 108 -10.45 -8.56 16.53
N ALA A 109 -11.34 -9.04 17.41
CA ALA A 109 -11.64 -10.46 17.54
C ALA A 109 -12.32 -11.07 16.29
N ASP A 110 -12.98 -10.25 15.49
CA ASP A 110 -13.72 -10.68 14.30
C ASP A 110 -12.93 -10.42 12.99
N LEU A 111 -11.76 -9.78 13.09
CA LEU A 111 -10.97 -9.33 11.95
C LEU A 111 -10.61 -10.46 10.98
N GLU A 112 -10.23 -11.62 11.51
CA GLU A 112 -9.94 -12.80 10.70
C GLU A 112 -11.16 -13.24 9.88
N SER A 113 -12.32 -13.35 10.53
CA SER A 113 -13.57 -13.76 9.87
C SER A 113 -14.06 -12.72 8.85
N TRP A 114 -13.83 -11.43 9.14
CA TRP A 114 -14.11 -10.36 8.20
C TRP A 114 -13.25 -10.49 6.95
N PHE A 115 -11.94 -10.79 7.08
CA PHE A 115 -11.09 -11.08 5.93
C PHE A 115 -11.58 -12.30 5.14
N ASP A 116 -12.02 -13.37 5.81
CA ASP A 116 -12.53 -14.56 5.15
C ASP A 116 -13.75 -14.28 4.26
N GLU A 117 -14.65 -13.43 4.73
CA GLU A 117 -15.86 -13.05 4.00
C GLU A 117 -15.57 -12.04 2.89
N TYR A 118 -14.87 -10.95 3.21
CA TYR A 118 -14.80 -9.79 2.34
C TYR A 118 -13.77 -9.94 1.23
N LEU A 119 -12.62 -10.59 1.46
CA LEU A 119 -11.60 -10.74 0.42
C LEU A 119 -12.09 -11.57 -0.77
N ILE A 120 -12.92 -12.60 -0.53
CA ILE A 120 -13.59 -13.35 -1.59
C ILE A 120 -14.62 -12.49 -2.32
N LYS A 121 -15.40 -11.67 -1.60
CA LYS A 121 -16.34 -10.73 -2.22
C LYS A 121 -15.64 -9.68 -3.08
N PHE A 122 -14.41 -9.30 -2.74
CA PHE A 122 -13.56 -8.43 -3.55
C PHE A 122 -12.85 -9.16 -4.71
N GLY A 123 -13.07 -10.47 -4.84
CA GLY A 123 -12.62 -11.25 -5.97
C GLY A 123 -11.24 -11.87 -5.78
N LEU A 124 -10.67 -11.93 -4.56
CA LEU A 124 -9.50 -12.78 -4.28
C LEU A 124 -9.88 -14.27 -4.35
N ASN A 125 -8.91 -15.11 -4.70
CA ASN A 125 -9.04 -16.56 -4.54
C ASN A 125 -8.52 -17.02 -3.16
N GLU A 126 -8.68 -18.31 -2.86
CA GLU A 126 -8.26 -18.88 -1.57
C GLU A 126 -6.76 -18.72 -1.28
N LYS A 127 -5.90 -18.88 -2.28
CA LYS A 127 -4.44 -18.74 -2.12
C LYS A 127 -4.08 -17.31 -1.72
N GLU A 128 -4.54 -16.34 -2.51
CA GLU A 128 -4.26 -14.91 -2.30
C GLU A 128 -4.86 -14.41 -0.98
N LYS A 129 -6.09 -14.82 -0.65
CA LYS A 129 -6.75 -14.51 0.63
C LYS A 129 -5.91 -15.00 1.80
N ASN A 130 -5.48 -16.26 1.77
CA ASN A 130 -4.69 -16.83 2.86
C ASN A 130 -3.35 -16.11 3.01
N GLN A 131 -2.65 -15.82 1.90
CA GLN A 131 -1.40 -15.06 1.92
C GLN A 131 -1.59 -13.62 2.42
N PHE A 132 -2.71 -12.98 2.10
CA PHE A 132 -3.09 -11.67 2.66
C PHE A 132 -3.30 -11.76 4.17
N LYS A 133 -4.12 -12.72 4.63
CA LYS A 133 -4.44 -12.93 6.05
C LYS A 133 -3.18 -13.21 6.86
N ASP A 134 -2.34 -14.13 6.38
CA ASP A 134 -1.09 -14.51 7.03
C ASP A 134 -0.18 -13.29 7.26
N TYR A 135 -0.14 -12.35 6.32
CA TYR A 135 0.64 -11.12 6.50
C TYR A 135 -0.07 -10.13 7.45
N TRP A 136 -1.29 -9.72 7.11
CA TRP A 136 -1.95 -8.61 7.80
C TRP A 136 -2.37 -8.93 9.24
N LEU A 137 -2.76 -10.17 9.56
CA LEU A 137 -3.07 -10.54 10.94
C LEU A 137 -1.83 -10.52 11.85
N ASN A 138 -0.64 -10.73 11.29
CA ASN A 138 0.63 -10.59 12.03
C ASN A 138 1.09 -9.14 12.13
N GLU A 139 0.78 -8.29 11.15
CA GLU A 139 1.19 -6.88 11.12
C GLU A 139 0.24 -5.94 11.89
N LEU A 140 -1.03 -6.30 12.05
CA LEU A 140 -2.02 -5.49 12.74
C LEU A 140 -1.94 -5.70 14.26
N PRO A 141 -1.46 -4.71 15.03
CA PRO A 141 -1.35 -4.84 16.48
C PRO A 141 -2.72 -5.03 17.14
N THR A 142 -2.72 -5.54 18.37
CA THR A 142 -3.97 -5.66 19.12
C THR A 142 -4.64 -4.31 19.34
N SER A 143 -5.91 -4.21 18.98
CA SER A 143 -6.79 -3.05 19.18
C SER A 143 -8.17 -3.53 19.65
N LYS A 144 -9.08 -2.63 20.01
CA LYS A 144 -10.49 -3.02 20.25
C LYS A 144 -11.24 -3.17 18.91
N TYR A 145 -11.07 -2.19 18.04
CA TYR A 145 -11.62 -2.18 16.70
C TYR A 145 -10.58 -1.72 15.69
N TYR A 146 -10.87 -1.94 14.42
CA TYR A 146 -10.18 -1.37 13.28
C TYR A 146 -11.20 -0.66 12.39
N GLU A 147 -10.93 0.60 12.05
CA GLU A 147 -11.49 1.20 10.84
C GLU A 147 -10.66 0.70 9.65
N ILE A 148 -11.35 0.17 8.65
CA ILE A 148 -10.77 -0.42 7.45
C ILE A 148 -11.36 0.32 6.26
N LYS A 149 -10.51 0.95 5.46
CA LYS A 149 -10.91 1.61 4.22
C LYS A 149 -10.25 0.92 3.04
N LEU A 150 -11.00 0.70 1.96
CA LEU A 150 -10.43 0.24 0.71
C LEU A 150 -10.00 1.48 -0.11
N LEU A 151 -8.74 1.53 -0.52
CA LEU A 151 -8.24 2.60 -1.38
C LEU A 151 -8.79 2.40 -2.79
N ASP A 152 -9.45 3.43 -3.34
CA ASP A 152 -10.13 3.35 -4.63
C ASP A 152 -9.16 3.37 -5.82
N GLU A 153 -9.68 3.07 -7.02
CA GLU A 153 -8.87 3.02 -8.24
C GLU A 153 -8.22 4.38 -8.55
N GLN A 154 -8.91 5.49 -8.28
CA GLN A 154 -8.35 6.82 -8.52
C GLN A 154 -7.13 7.07 -7.62
N PHE A 155 -7.24 6.77 -6.33
CA PHE A 155 -6.13 6.85 -5.39
C PHE A 155 -4.95 6.01 -5.89
N LEU A 156 -5.23 4.77 -6.29
CA LEU A 156 -4.18 3.82 -6.70
C LEU A 156 -3.51 4.22 -8.02
N ASP A 157 -4.24 4.76 -8.98
CA ASP A 157 -3.69 5.22 -10.25
C ASP A 157 -2.92 6.55 -10.11
N GLU A 158 -3.29 7.42 -9.17
CA GLU A 158 -2.55 8.66 -8.89
C GLU A 158 -1.27 8.40 -8.09
N ASN A 159 -1.29 7.42 -7.18
CA ASN A 159 -0.24 7.28 -6.16
C ASN A 159 0.61 6.02 -6.28
N MET A 160 0.12 4.99 -6.96
CA MET A 160 0.75 3.68 -7.07
C MET A 160 0.44 3.07 -8.45
N ASN A 161 0.63 3.82 -9.51
CA ASN A 161 0.23 3.40 -10.85
C ASN A 161 1.02 2.17 -11.31
N LEU A 162 0.31 1.20 -11.91
CA LEU A 162 0.89 0.00 -12.51
C LEU A 162 0.80 0.07 -14.02
N ILE A 163 1.96 0.08 -14.68
CA ILE A 163 2.07 0.00 -16.14
C ILE A 163 2.49 -1.42 -16.51
N ILE A 164 1.60 -2.17 -17.15
CA ILE A 164 1.78 -3.60 -17.43
C ILE A 164 1.66 -3.85 -18.94
N SER A 165 2.59 -4.64 -19.49
CA SER A 165 2.55 -5.10 -20.89
C SER A 165 2.79 -6.62 -20.95
N PRO A 166 1.96 -7.40 -21.66
CA PRO A 166 0.74 -6.98 -22.37
C PRO A 166 -0.29 -6.36 -21.42
N LYS A 167 -1.22 -5.55 -21.95
CA LYS A 167 -2.23 -4.90 -21.11
C LYS A 167 -3.15 -5.95 -20.49
N PRO A 168 -3.37 -5.95 -19.17
CA PRO A 168 -4.31 -6.88 -18.55
C PRO A 168 -5.76 -6.55 -18.93
N ASP A 169 -6.55 -7.60 -19.08
CA ASP A 169 -8.00 -7.52 -19.29
C ASP A 169 -8.72 -7.20 -17.98
N THR A 170 -8.21 -7.72 -16.86
CA THR A 170 -8.76 -7.52 -15.52
C THR A 170 -7.68 -7.04 -14.54
N LYS A 171 -7.95 -5.97 -13.80
CA LYS A 171 -7.16 -5.53 -12.63
C LYS A 171 -8.04 -5.57 -11.38
N ILE A 172 -7.61 -6.27 -10.34
CA ILE A 172 -8.24 -6.25 -9.02
C ILE A 172 -7.18 -5.80 -8.02
N ARG A 173 -7.33 -4.60 -7.45
CA ARG A 173 -6.33 -4.01 -6.56
C ARG A 173 -6.97 -3.70 -5.21
N LEU A 174 -6.53 -4.40 -4.17
CA LEU A 174 -7.09 -4.35 -2.81
C LEU A 174 -6.03 -3.86 -1.83
N ASN A 175 -5.81 -2.55 -1.82
CA ASN A 175 -4.96 -1.92 -0.81
C ASN A 175 -5.85 -1.29 0.26
N PHE A 176 -5.66 -1.70 1.51
CA PHE A 176 -6.47 -1.23 2.62
C PHE A 176 -5.74 -0.19 3.46
N TYR A 177 -6.46 0.76 4.03
CA TYR A 177 -5.98 1.63 5.09
C TYR A 177 -6.57 1.14 6.43
N PHE A 178 -5.69 0.81 7.38
CA PHE A 178 -6.06 0.29 8.69
C PHE A 178 -5.78 1.32 9.77
N THR A 179 -6.83 1.72 10.50
CA THR A 179 -6.75 2.61 11.64
C THR A 179 -7.19 1.88 12.91
N PRO A 180 -6.29 1.70 13.91
CA PRO A 180 -6.68 1.09 15.19
C PRO A 180 -7.58 2.05 15.98
N LEU A 181 -8.73 1.55 16.44
CA LEU A 181 -9.71 2.31 17.18
C LEU A 181 -9.92 1.78 18.62
N LYS A 182 -10.07 2.70 19.56
CA LYS A 182 -10.40 2.39 20.97
C LYS A 182 -11.90 2.21 21.21
N GLU A 183 -12.71 2.77 20.34
CA GLU A 183 -14.18 2.77 20.43
C GLU A 183 -14.74 2.54 19.04
N GLU A 184 -15.93 1.94 18.98
CA GLU A 184 -16.65 1.75 17.73
C GLU A 184 -17.17 3.09 17.22
N ILE A 185 -17.06 3.32 15.91
CA ILE A 185 -17.60 4.49 15.23
C ILE A 185 -18.55 4.04 14.12
N SER A 186 -19.42 4.94 13.69
CA SER A 186 -20.29 4.70 12.54
C SER A 186 -19.71 5.36 11.31
N ILE A 187 -19.45 4.58 10.27
CA ILE A 187 -19.08 5.05 8.93
C ILE A 187 -19.95 4.34 7.90
N PRO A 188 -20.24 4.98 6.75
CA PRO A 188 -20.98 4.31 5.69
C PRO A 188 -20.15 3.16 5.11
N GLU A 189 -20.77 2.00 4.95
CA GLU A 189 -20.16 0.88 4.24
C GLU A 189 -20.21 1.11 2.72
N PRO A 190 -19.13 0.82 1.99
CA PRO A 190 -19.12 0.93 0.54
C PRO A 190 -19.90 -0.22 -0.10
N ASN A 191 -20.43 0.03 -1.31
CA ASN A 191 -21.05 -1.03 -2.10
C ASN A 191 -19.99 -1.97 -2.68
N ILE A 192 -20.18 -3.28 -2.50
CA ILE A 192 -19.27 -4.29 -3.03
C ILE A 192 -19.87 -4.92 -4.28
N ILE A 193 -19.11 -4.86 -5.37
CA ILE A 193 -19.39 -5.61 -6.60
C ILE A 193 -18.22 -6.55 -6.80
N THR A 194 -18.49 -7.86 -6.78
CA THR A 194 -17.44 -8.85 -7.01
C THR A 194 -16.98 -8.80 -8.46
N PRO A 195 -15.70 -8.52 -8.72
CA PRO A 195 -15.17 -8.46 -10.08
C PRO A 195 -15.08 -9.87 -10.68
N GLU A 196 -15.36 -9.99 -11.96
CA GLU A 196 -15.10 -11.21 -12.73
C GLU A 196 -13.64 -11.25 -13.19
N ARG A 197 -13.02 -12.42 -13.11
CA ARG A 197 -11.64 -12.65 -13.59
C ARG A 197 -11.67 -13.12 -15.05
N ASN A 198 -11.54 -12.19 -15.97
CA ASN A 198 -11.59 -12.46 -17.40
C ASN A 198 -10.23 -12.17 -18.06
N GLY A 199 -9.77 -13.05 -18.95
CA GLY A 199 -8.53 -12.87 -19.71
C GLY A 199 -7.27 -12.78 -18.82
N PHE A 200 -6.26 -12.02 -19.28
CA PHE A 200 -5.09 -11.74 -18.46
C PHE A 200 -5.51 -10.94 -17.23
N THR A 201 -5.41 -11.58 -16.06
CA THR A 201 -5.83 -11.01 -14.78
C THR A 201 -4.63 -10.63 -13.93
N VAL A 202 -4.66 -9.42 -13.38
CA VAL A 202 -3.68 -8.91 -12.42
C VAL A 202 -4.37 -8.68 -11.09
N ILE A 203 -3.80 -9.25 -10.03
CA ILE A 203 -4.27 -9.07 -8.66
C ILE A 203 -3.18 -8.34 -7.89
N GLU A 204 -3.53 -7.28 -7.18
CA GLU A 204 -2.66 -6.67 -6.19
C GLU A 204 -3.41 -6.61 -4.87
N TRP A 205 -2.75 -6.98 -3.77
CA TRP A 205 -3.24 -6.64 -2.44
C TRP A 205 -2.11 -6.07 -1.61
N GLY A 206 -2.46 -5.23 -0.64
CA GLY A 206 -1.49 -4.53 0.21
C GLY A 206 -2.22 -3.61 1.18
N GLY A 207 -1.55 -2.56 1.65
CA GLY A 207 -2.19 -1.61 2.53
C GLY A 207 -1.25 -0.73 3.34
N ILE A 208 -1.85 0.12 4.16
CA ILE A 208 -1.20 1.08 5.02
C ILE A 208 -1.76 0.87 6.43
N LEU A 209 -0.88 0.76 7.42
CA LEU A 209 -1.26 0.79 8.83
C LEU A 209 -0.97 2.18 9.38
N GLU A 210 -2.00 2.87 9.87
CA GLU A 210 -1.84 4.10 10.64
C GLU A 210 -1.09 3.81 11.94
N LYS A 211 -0.03 4.58 12.20
CA LYS A 211 0.86 4.42 13.35
C LYS A 211 0.58 5.44 14.44
#